data_AF-V5U2S1-F1
#
_entry.id   AF-V5U2S1-F1
#
_cell.length_a   1.000
_cell.length_b   1.000
_cell.length_c   1.000
_cell.angle_alpha   90.00
_cell.angle_beta   90.00
_cell.angle_gamma   90.00
#
_symmetry.space_group_name_H-M   'P 1'
#
loop_
_entity.id
_entity.type
_entity.pdbx_description
1 polymer ?
#
loop_
_entity_poly.entity_id
_entity_poly.type
_entity_poly.pdbx_seq_one_letter_code
_entity_poly.pdbx_strand_id
1 'polypeptide(L)' 'MSGESCQATNQDSPPNIPTARKRLQINASKMKANAVLLHSCEVTSGTPGCYRQAVCLGSALSVPTK' A
#
# COMPACT_ATOMS: atom_id res chain seq x y z
N MET A 1 9.31 0.76 -0.52
CA MET A 1 8.39 0.25 0.52
C MET A 1 7.00 0.08 -0.07
N SER A 2 6.17 -0.78 0.50
CA SER A 2 4.87 -1.14 -0.05
C SER A 2 3.74 -1.03 0.97
N GLY A 3 2.53 -0.89 0.46
CA GLY A 3 1.29 -1.09 1.21
C GLY A 3 0.28 -1.80 0.32
N GLU A 4 -0.47 -2.74 0.88
CA GLU A 4 -1.32 -3.64 0.10
C GLU A 4 -2.70 -3.83 0.71
N SER A 5 -3.69 -4.07 -0.15
CA SER A 5 -5.04 -4.48 0.21
C SER A 5 -5.32 -5.81 -0.47
N CYS A 6 -5.20 -6.91 0.26
CA CYS A 6 -5.47 -8.26 -0.22
C CYS A 6 -6.96 -8.59 -0.06
N GLN A 7 -7.56 -9.11 -1.12
CA GLN A 7 -8.84 -9.82 -1.11
C GLN A 7 -8.51 -11.31 -1.20
N ALA A 8 -8.64 -12.06 -0.10
CA ALA A 8 -8.26 -13.47 -0.04
C ALA A 8 -9.22 -14.34 -0.86
N THR A 9 -10.51 -14.10 -0.75
CA THR A 9 -11.58 -14.81 -1.45
C THR A 9 -12.50 -13.85 -2.20
N ASN A 10 -13.27 -14.35 -3.17
CA ASN A 10 -14.28 -13.54 -3.89
C ASN A 10 -15.39 -12.97 -3.00
N GLN A 11 -15.60 -13.53 -1.81
CA GLN A 11 -16.61 -13.08 -0.85
C GLN A 11 -16.10 -11.92 0.01
N ASP A 12 -14.77 -11.76 0.10
CA ASP A 12 -14.17 -10.65 0.83
C ASP A 12 -14.34 -9.33 0.07
N SER A 13 -14.18 -8.23 0.81
CA SER A 13 -14.20 -6.90 0.22
C SER A 13 -13.18 -6.78 -0.91
N PRO A 14 -13.55 -6.20 -2.06
CA PRO A 14 -12.62 -5.99 -3.17
C PRO A 14 -11.38 -5.20 -2.74
N PRO A 15 -10.22 -5.42 -3.39
CA PRO A 15 -9.01 -4.70 -3.07
C PRO A 15 -9.18 -3.19 -3.35
N ASN A 16 -8.71 -2.37 -2.41
CA ASN A 16 -8.94 -0.94 -2.42
C ASN A 16 -7.61 -0.16 -2.44
N ILE A 17 -7.37 0.61 -3.49
CA ILE A 17 -6.14 1.42 -3.67
C ILE A 17 -5.98 2.45 -2.54
N PRO A 18 -6.99 3.25 -2.16
CA PRO A 18 -6.91 4.10 -0.98
C PRO A 18 -6.44 3.37 0.29
N THR A 19 -6.95 2.16 0.56
CA THR A 19 -6.51 1.33 1.70
C THR A 19 -5.04 0.91 1.58
N ALA A 20 -4.62 0.46 0.40
CA ALA A 20 -3.22 0.11 0.13
C ALA A 20 -2.27 1.30 0.32
N ARG A 21 -2.66 2.49 -0.17
CA ARG A 21 -1.91 3.74 0.02
C ARG A 21 -1.86 4.18 1.49
N LYS A 22 -2.95 4.03 2.24
CA LYS A 22 -2.95 4.31 3.68
C LYS A 22 -2.01 3.36 4.44
N ARG A 23 -2.03 2.07 4.10
CA ARG A 23 -1.09 1.08 4.67
C ARG A 23 0.36 1.42 4.32
N LEU A 24 0.63 1.87 3.10
CA LEU A 24 1.93 2.39 2.69
C LEU A 24 2.37 3.56 3.57
N GLN A 25 1.50 4.55 3.79
CA GLN A 25 1.78 5.68 4.68
C GLN A 25 2.05 5.24 6.12
N ILE A 26 1.24 4.34 6.68
CA ILE A 26 1.46 3.79 8.03
C ILE A 26 2.81 3.09 8.13
N ASN A 27 3.20 2.31 7.11
CA ASN A 27 4.50 1.67 7.07
C ASN A 27 5.65 2.69 7.02
N ALA A 28 5.46 3.83 6.36
CA ALA A 28 6.47 4.90 6.33
C ALA A 28 6.59 5.56 7.69
N SER A 29 5.46 5.84 8.34
CA SER A 29 5.43 6.41 9.69
C SER A 29 6.11 5.50 10.72
N LYS A 30 5.98 4.16 10.59
CA LYS A 30 6.73 3.20 11.42
C LYS A 30 8.25 3.33 11.25
N MET A 31 8.72 3.80 10.09
CA MET A 31 10.13 4.11 9.82
C MET A 31 10.51 5.55 10.23
N LYS A 32 9.64 6.24 10.97
CA LYS A 32 9.79 7.67 11.35
C LYS A 32 9.86 8.63 10.16
N ALA A 33 9.39 8.21 8.98
CA ALA A 33 9.20 9.09 7.84
C ALA A 33 7.90 9.90 8.00
N ASN A 34 7.91 11.15 7.56
CA ASN A 34 6.76 12.06 7.60
C ASN A 34 6.13 12.28 6.22
N ALA A 35 6.76 11.79 5.15
CA ALA A 35 6.24 11.84 3.80
C ALA A 35 6.46 10.52 3.04
N VAL A 36 5.63 10.30 2.02
CA VAL A 36 5.80 9.19 1.08
C VAL A 36 5.74 9.74 -0.33
N LEU A 37 6.77 9.47 -1.12
CA LEU A 37 6.72 9.63 -2.57
C LEU A 37 6.09 8.37 -3.17
N LEU A 38 4.90 8.50 -3.73
CA LEU A 38 4.18 7.40 -4.36
C LEU A 38 4.74 7.17 -5.78
N HIS A 39 5.08 5.92 -6.11
CA HIS A 39 5.57 5.53 -7.44
C HIS A 39 4.44 4.97 -8.30
N SER A 40 3.75 3.95 -7.80
CA SER A 40 2.66 3.30 -8.51
C SER A 40 1.66 2.70 -7.53
N CYS A 41 0.43 2.53 -8.01
CA CYS A 41 -0.60 1.74 -7.36
C CYS A 41 -1.32 0.93 -8.41
N GLU A 42 -1.33 -0.39 -8.25
CA GLU A 42 -1.91 -1.31 -9.23
C GLU A 42 -2.77 -2.34 -8.53
N VAL A 43 -3.79 -2.82 -9.24
CA VAL A 43 -4.58 -3.98 -8.80
C VAL A 43 -4.13 -5.18 -9.62
N THR A 44 -3.51 -6.14 -8.95
CA THR A 44 -3.05 -7.39 -9.54
C THR A 44 -3.98 -8.53 -9.14
N SER A 45 -4.12 -9.52 -10.01
CA SER A 45 -4.83 -10.77 -9.74
C SER A 45 -3.86 -11.94 -9.77
N GLY A 46 -4.13 -12.99 -8.99
CA GLY A 46 -3.30 -14.20 -8.99
C GLY A 46 -2.07 -14.13 -8.08
N THR A 47 -2.04 -13.22 -7.11
CA THR A 47 -1.02 -13.25 -6.06
C THR A 47 -1.24 -14.47 -5.16
N PRO A 48 -0.20 -15.25 -4.80
CA PRO A 48 -0.37 -16.36 -3.88
C PRO A 48 -0.99 -15.91 -2.55
N GLY A 49 -2.14 -16.48 -2.18
CA GLY A 49 -2.89 -16.11 -0.97
C GLY A 49 -3.90 -14.97 -1.13
N CYS A 50 -3.96 -14.31 -2.29
CA CYS A 50 -4.95 -13.28 -2.60
C CYS A 50 -5.62 -13.56 -3.95
N TYR A 51 -6.95 -13.69 -3.96
CA TYR A 51 -7.71 -13.73 -5.19
C TYR A 51 -7.42 -12.49 -6.06
N ARG A 52 -7.46 -11.31 -5.44
CA ARG A 52 -7.00 -10.04 -6.02
C ARG A 52 -6.33 -9.18 -4.96
N GLN A 53 -5.48 -8.27 -5.38
CA GLN A 53 -4.72 -7.43 -4.48
C GLN A 53 -4.46 -6.06 -5.09
N ALA A 54 -4.65 -5.00 -4.30
CA ALA A 54 -4.14 -3.68 -4.63
C ALA A 54 -2.78 -3.50 -3.95
N VAL A 55 -1.76 -3.12 -4.70
CA VAL A 55 -0.42 -2.85 -4.17
C VAL A 55 -0.02 -1.44 -4.54
N CYS A 56 0.41 -0.67 -3.56
CA CYS A 56 1.00 0.65 -3.74
C CYS A 56 2.47 0.62 -3.34
N LEU A 57 3.32 1.14 -4.22
CA LEU A 57 4.76 1.24 -4.03
C LEU A 57 5.14 2.71 -3.85
N GLY A 58 6.09 2.94 -2.96
CA GLY A 58 6.60 4.29 -2.70
C GLY A 58 7.93 4.28 -1.95
N SER A 59 8.48 5.47 -1.77
CA SER A 59 9.66 5.73 -0.94
C SER A 59 9.25 6.52 0.30
N ALA A 60 9.68 6.07 1.48
CA ALA A 60 9.57 6.82 2.74
C ALA A 60 10.59 7.95 2.74
N LEU A 61 10.14 9.16 3.05
CA LEU A 61 10.98 10.34 3.14
C LEU A 61 10.81 10.99 4.52
N SER A 62 11.93 11.42 5.10
CA SER A 62 11.94 12.31 6.25
C SER A 62 12.32 13.69 5.78
N VAL A 63 11.31 14.53 5.58
CA VAL A 63 11.47 15.90 5.09
C VAL A 63 11.65 16.81 6.32
N PRO A 64 12.74 17.59 6.40
CA PRO A 64 12.93 18.51 7.53
C PRO A 64 11.80 19.54 7.56
N THR A 65 11.18 19.69 8.74
CA THR A 65 10.25 20.79 9.01
C THR A 65 11.06 22.06 9.24
N LYS A 66 10.79 23.08 8.44
CA LYS A 66 11.51 24.36 8.43
C LYS A 66 11.28 25.17 9.69
#